data_AF-A0A3E0N4U9-F1
#
_entry.id   AF-A0A3E0N4U9-F1
#
_cell.length_a   1.000
_cell.length_b   1.000
_cell.length_c   1.000
_cell.angle_alpha   90.00
_cell.angle_beta   90.00
_cell.angle_gamma   90.00
#
_symmetry.space_group_name_H-M   'P 1'
#
loop_
_entity.id
_entity.type
_entity.pdbx_description
1 polymer ?
#
loop_
_entity_poly.entity_id
_entity_poly.type
_entity_poly.pdbx_seq_one_letter_code
_entity_poly.pdbx_strand_id
1 'polypeptide(L)' 'MTTAESLEPLNPSPALVRIDPRVLKEVDRKKPIGVTRTGWVNLLLQRAIASEPEPLPRD' A
#
# COMPACT_ATOMS: atom_id res chain seq x y z
N MET A 1 5.99 30.57 -24.90
CA MET A 1 5.95 29.14 -25.25
C MET A 1 6.62 28.40 -24.11
N THR A 2 5.84 27.90 -23.15
CA THR A 2 6.37 27.12 -22.01
C THR A 2 5.89 25.69 -22.20
N THR A 3 6.84 24.78 -22.34
CA THR A 3 6.64 23.33 -22.48
C THR A 3 5.79 22.82 -21.32
N ALA A 4 4.64 22.24 -21.64
CA ALA A 4 3.90 21.42 -20.69
C ALA A 4 4.73 20.15 -20.42
N GLU A 5 5.27 20.00 -19.22
CA GLU A 5 5.73 18.70 -18.74
C GLU A 5 4.57 17.72 -18.84
N SER A 6 4.71 16.74 -19.74
CA SER A 6 3.79 15.63 -19.83
C SER A 6 4.02 14.75 -18.59
N LEU A 7 3.25 15.02 -17.53
CA LEU A 7 3.16 14.14 -16.37
C LEU A 7 2.48 12.86 -16.86
N GLU A 8 3.27 11.84 -17.21
CA GLU A 8 2.75 10.50 -17.40
C GLU A 8 1.86 10.15 -16.19
N PRO A 9 0.69 9.52 -16.40
CA PRO A 9 -0.12 9.11 -15.28
C PRO A 9 0.74 8.18 -14.43
N LEU A 10 0.99 8.59 -13.18
CA LEU A 10 1.62 7.76 -12.16
C LEU A 10 0.66 6.59 -11.90
N ASN A 11 0.64 5.61 -12.81
CA ASN A 11 -0.07 4.36 -12.62
C ASN A 11 0.83 3.55 -11.71
N PRO A 12 0.53 3.42 -10.40
CA PRO A 12 1.27 2.46 -9.60
C PRO A 12 0.99 1.09 -10.21
N SER A 13 2.01 0.52 -10.86
CA SER A 13 1.94 -0.88 -11.28
C SER A 13 1.61 -1.72 -10.05
N PRO A 14 0.66 -2.67 -10.14
CA PRO A 14 0.30 -3.48 -8.99
C PRO A 14 1.53 -4.23 -8.49
N ALA A 15 2.04 -3.83 -7.33
CA ALA A 15 3.19 -4.47 -6.72
C ALA A 15 2.78 -5.86 -6.20
N LEU A 16 3.42 -6.91 -6.73
CA LEU A 16 3.26 -8.26 -6.23
C LEU A 16 4.17 -8.45 -5.01
N VAL A 17 3.57 -8.60 -3.83
CA VAL A 17 4.29 -8.78 -2.56
C VAL A 17 4.06 -10.20 -2.06
N ARG A 18 5.15 -10.89 -1.70
CA ARG A 18 5.08 -12.20 -1.03
C ARG A 18 4.83 -11.98 0.45
N ILE A 19 3.67 -12.42 0.93
CA ILE A 19 3.26 -12.29 2.33
C ILE A 19 3.15 -13.71 2.92
N ASP A 20 3.58 -13.87 4.17
CA ASP A 20 3.42 -15.13 4.88
C ASP A 20 1.93 -15.55 4.94
N PRO A 21 1.59 -16.82 4.62
CA PRO A 21 0.19 -17.28 4.63
C PRO A 21 -0.53 -17.11 5.97
N ARG A 22 0.18 -17.17 7.09
CA ARG A 22 -0.39 -16.96 8.44
C ARG A 22 -0.83 -15.51 8.62
N VAL A 23 -0.06 -14.57 8.07
CA VAL A 23 -0.41 -13.14 8.07
C VAL A 23 -1.65 -12.91 7.20
N LEU A 24 -1.71 -13.52 6.00
CA LEU A 24 -2.89 -13.41 5.14
C LEU A 24 -4.16 -13.96 5.81
N LYS A 25 -4.06 -15.07 6.53
CA LYS A 25 -5.19 -15.64 7.29
C LYS A 25 -5.72 -14.67 8.34
N GLU A 26 -4.84 -14.00 9.07
CA GLU A 26 -5.24 -13.00 10.07
C GLU A 26 -5.78 -11.71 9.45
N VAL A 27 -5.23 -11.28 8.32
CA VAL A 27 -5.75 -10.16 7.52
C VAL A 27 -7.19 -10.44 7.08
N ASP A 28 -7.46 -11.63 6.54
CA ASP A 28 -8.80 -12.00 6.09
C ASP A 28 -9.80 -12.12 7.25
N ARG A 29 -9.35 -12.68 8.38
CA ARG A 29 -10.17 -12.82 9.58
C ARG A 29 -10.60 -11.46 10.17
N LYS A 30 -9.73 -10.44 10.09
CA LYS A 30 -9.99 -9.09 10.64
C LYS A 30 -10.58 -8.12 9.61
N LYS A 31 -10.68 -8.54 8.35
CA LYS A 31 -11.21 -7.71 7.26
C LYS A 31 -12.69 -7.42 7.47
N PRO A 32 -13.14 -6.16 7.35
CA PRO A 32 -14.57 -5.84 7.38
C PRO A 32 -15.35 -6.52 6.25
N ILE A 33 -16.64 -6.74 6.49
CA ILE A 33 -17.57 -7.27 5.48
C ILE A 33 -17.70 -6.25 4.34
N GLY A 34 -17.77 -6.72 3.10
CA GLY A 34 -17.91 -5.86 1.91
C GLY A 34 -16.59 -5.24 1.41
N VAL A 35 -15.48 -5.38 2.13
CA VAL A 35 -14.16 -4.87 1.72
C VAL A 35 -13.36 -5.97 1.01
N THR A 36 -12.62 -5.64 -0.06
CA THR A 36 -11.71 -6.59 -0.72
C THR A 36 -10.44 -6.78 0.11
N ARG A 37 -9.77 -7.93 -0.02
CA ARG A 37 -8.48 -8.16 0.67
C ARG A 37 -7.46 -7.08 0.30
N THR A 38 -7.34 -6.76 -0.99
CA THR A 38 -6.45 -5.71 -1.49
C THR A 38 -6.76 -4.35 -0.88
N GLY A 39 -8.04 -3.93 -0.85
CA GLY A 39 -8.44 -2.65 -0.27
C GLY A 39 -8.14 -2.57 1.22
N TRP A 40 -8.35 -3.67 1.95
CA TRP A 40 -8.03 -3.74 3.37
C TRP A 40 -6.52 -3.67 3.64
N VAL A 41 -5.71 -4.43 2.91
CA VAL A 41 -4.24 -4.36 3.01
C VAL A 41 -3.73 -2.96 2.69
N ASN A 42 -4.25 -2.32 1.64
CA ASN A 42 -3.85 -0.98 1.26
C ASN A 42 -4.13 0.04 2.39
N LEU A 43 -5.29 -0.05 3.04
CA LEU A 43 -5.62 0.82 4.18
C LEU A 43 -4.71 0.58 5.37
N LEU A 44 -4.39 -0.68 5.69
CA LEU A 44 -3.45 -1.01 6.77
C LEU A 44 -2.05 -0.43 6.50
N LEU A 45 -1.57 -0.52 5.26
CA LEU A 45 -0.29 0.06 4.84
C LEU A 45 -0.31 1.59 4.96
N GLN A 46 -1.35 2.24 4.44
CA GLN A 46 -1.52 3.69 4.56
C GLN A 46 -1.53 4.14 6.03
N ARG A 47 -2.22 3.40 6.90
CA ARG A 47 -2.23 3.67 8.33
C ARG A 47 -0.85 3.51 8.95
N ALA A 48 -0.10 2.46 8.59
CA ALA A 48 1.27 2.25 9.08
C ALA A 48 2.18 3.41 8.67
N ILE A 49 2.17 3.78 7.38
CA ILE A 49 2.94 4.92 6.84
C ILE A 49 2.58 6.23 7.54
N ALA A 50 1.29 6.46 7.81
CA ALA A 50 0.83 7.67 8.49
C ALA A 50 1.14 7.67 10.00
N SER A 51 1.29 6.49 10.62
CA SER A 51 1.58 6.35 12.06
C SER A 51 3.08 6.41 12.37
N GLU A 52 3.93 6.02 11.41
CA GLU A 52 5.38 6.04 11.50
C GLU A 52 6.00 6.66 10.24
N PRO A 53 6.51 7.91 10.27
CA PRO A 53 7.68 8.21 9.50
C PRO A 53 8.86 7.58 10.25
N GLU A 54 9.08 6.27 10.13
CA GLU A 54 10.33 5.67 10.59
C GLU A 54 11.46 6.37 9.82
N PRO A 55 12.40 7.06 10.48
CA PRO A 55 13.52 7.66 9.78
C PRO A 55 14.32 6.52 9.16
N LEU A 56 14.32 6.44 7.83
CA LEU A 56 15.21 5.54 7.09
C LEU A 56 16.63 5.80 7.63
N PRO A 57 17.33 4.77 8.16
CA PRO A 57 18.70 4.95 8.61
C PRO A 57 19.51 5.44 7.41
N ARG A 58 19.97 6.70 7.47
CA ARG A 58 20.96 7.23 6.55
C ARG A 58 22.29 6.65 7.00
N ASP A 59 22.77 5.66 6.26
CA ASP A 59 24.21 5.34 6.21
C ASP A 59 24.92 6.40 5.37
#